data_AF-A0A2J4PF02-F1
#
_entry.id   AF-A0A2J4PF02-F1
#
_cell.length_a   1.000
_cell.length_b   1.000
_cell.length_c   1.000
_cell.angle_alpha   90.00
_cell.angle_beta   90.00
_cell.angle_gamma   90.00
#
_symmetry.space_group_name_H-M   'P 1'
#
loop_
_entity.id
_entity.type
_entity.pdbx_description
1 polymer ?
#
loop_
_entity_poly.entity_id
_entity_poly.type
_entity_poly.pdbx_seq_one_letter_code
_entity_poly.pdbx_strand_id
1 'polypeptide(L)' 'EKHPALGGSGGLIAIDREGNVALPFNSEGMYRAWCYAGDTPTIGIYRE' A
#
# COMPACT_ATOMS: atom_id res chain seq x y z
N GLU A 1 -6.72 -4.03 14.78
CA GLU A 1 -6.68 -5.07 13.71
C GLU A 1 -7.80 -4.81 12.70
N LYS A 2 -7.50 -4.90 11.39
CA LYS A 2 -8.53 -4.84 10.33
C LYS A 2 -9.13 -6.24 10.19
N HIS A 3 -10.36 -6.41 10.66
CA HIS A 3 -11.09 -7.69 10.60
C HIS A 3 -11.13 -8.26 9.16
N PRO A 4 -10.74 -9.53 8.94
CA PRO A 4 -11.07 -10.27 7.72
C PRO A 4 -12.52 -10.77 7.82
N ALA A 5 -13.48 -9.86 8.04
CA ALA A 5 -14.88 -10.22 8.29
C ALA A 5 -15.55 -10.94 7.11
N LEU A 6 -14.96 -10.81 5.91
CA LEU A 6 -15.45 -11.40 4.67
C LEU A 6 -14.43 -12.33 4.00
N GLY A 7 -13.32 -12.67 4.68
CA GLY A 7 -12.28 -13.56 4.12
C GLY A 7 -11.46 -12.97 2.95
N GLY A 8 -11.54 -11.67 2.69
CA GLY A 8 -10.82 -11.03 1.59
C GLY A 8 -9.30 -10.91 1.84
N SER A 9 -8.51 -11.26 0.83
CA SER A 9 -7.06 -11.07 0.78
C SER A 9 -6.67 -10.19 -0.40
N GLY A 10 -5.80 -9.20 -0.16
CA GLY A 10 -5.33 -8.26 -1.17
C GLY A 10 -4.73 -7.00 -0.56
N GLY A 11 -4.73 -5.92 -1.33
CA GLY A 11 -4.24 -4.62 -0.91
C GLY A 11 -4.78 -3.51 -1.79
N LEU A 12 -4.53 -2.28 -1.38
CA LEU A 12 -4.92 -1.10 -2.13
C LEU A 12 -3.84 -0.03 -2.01
N ILE A 13 -3.88 0.91 -2.93
CA ILE A 13 -3.06 2.13 -2.91
C ILE A 13 -4.03 3.30 -2.89
N ALA A 14 -3.80 4.25 -1.99
CA ALA A 14 -4.61 5.45 -1.85
C ALA A 14 -3.74 6.68 -1.61
N ILE A 15 -4.21 7.82 -2.12
CA ILE A 15 -3.68 9.15 -1.85
C ILE A 15 -4.87 10.02 -1.43
N ASP A 16 -4.75 10.72 -0.31
CA ASP A 16 -5.81 11.64 0.15
C ASP A 16 -5.64 13.06 -0.43
N ARG A 17 -6.57 13.96 -0.09
CA ARG A 17 -6.54 15.37 -0.56
C ARG A 17 -5.35 16.18 -0.06
N GLU A 18 -4.66 15.72 0.99
CA GLU A 18 -3.46 16.37 1.53
C GLU A 18 -2.19 15.76 0.92
N GLY A 19 -2.31 14.74 0.07
CA GLY A 19 -1.21 14.06 -0.58
C GLY A 19 -0.64 12.91 0.24
N ASN A 20 -1.25 12.53 1.36
CA ASN A 20 -0.76 11.40 2.17
C ASN A 20 -0.93 10.09 1.41
N VAL A 21 0.12 9.28 1.36
CA VAL A 21 0.13 8.00 0.64
C VAL A 21 -0.05 6.82 1.60
N ALA A 22 -0.98 5.92 1.28
CA ALA A 22 -1.20 4.67 2.03
C ALA A 22 -1.17 3.46 1.08
N LEU A 23 -0.39 2.43 1.44
CA LEU A 23 -0.26 1.18 0.68
C LEU A 23 -0.57 -0.07 1.54
N PRO A 24 -1.74 -0.16 2.22
CA PRO A 24 -2.05 -1.30 3.08
C PRO A 24 -2.35 -2.56 2.27
N PHE A 25 -1.84 -3.70 2.75
CA PHE A 25 -2.14 -5.03 2.21
C PHE A 25 -2.16 -6.08 3.31
N ASN A 26 -3.02 -7.08 3.17
CA ASN A 26 -3.09 -8.24 4.06
C ASN A 26 -2.65 -9.55 3.38
N SER A 27 -2.40 -9.55 2.07
CA SER A 27 -1.75 -10.64 1.32
C SER A 27 -0.30 -10.87 1.78
N GLU A 28 0.33 -11.96 1.30
CA GLU A 28 1.75 -12.26 1.58
C GLU A 28 2.69 -11.16 1.07
N GLY A 29 2.35 -10.58 -0.08
CA GLY A 29 3.03 -9.43 -0.65
C GLY A 29 2.10 -8.61 -1.55
N MET A 30 2.56 -7.43 -1.90
CA MET A 30 1.93 -6.52 -2.87
C MET A 30 3.05 -5.83 -3.65
N TYR A 31 3.18 -6.16 -4.94
CA TYR A 31 4.00 -5.40 -5.88
C TYR A 31 3.50 -3.96 -5.91
N ARG A 32 4.31 -3.03 -5.42
CA ARG A 32 3.89 -1.63 -5.22
C ARG A 32 5.06 -0.67 -5.33
N ALA A 33 4.75 0.55 -5.72
CA ALA A 33 5.69 1.67 -5.69
C ALA A 33 4.95 2.98 -5.45
N TRP A 34 5.64 3.99 -4.93
CA TRP A 34 5.13 5.35 -4.81
C TRP A 34 6.27 6.37 -4.82
N CYS A 35 5.97 7.61 -5.19
CA CYS A 35 6.89 8.75 -5.10
C CYS A 35 6.13 10.08 -5.00
N TYR A 36 6.76 11.08 -4.42
CA TYR A 36 6.42 12.48 -4.68
C TYR A 36 7.19 12.98 -5.90
N ALA A 37 6.66 14.02 -6.55
CA ALA A 37 7.32 14.61 -7.70
C ALA A 37 8.69 15.19 -7.29
N GLY A 38 9.75 14.73 -7.95
CA GLY A 38 11.13 15.16 -7.69
C GLY A 38 11.92 14.29 -6.71
N ASP A 39 11.25 13.36 -6.01
CA ASP A 39 11.90 12.44 -5.07
C ASP A 39 12.30 11.11 -5.73
N THR A 40 13.17 10.38 -5.05
CA THR A 40 13.50 8.99 -5.43
C THR A 40 12.32 8.07 -5.11
N PRO A 41 11.87 7.19 -6.03
CA PRO A 41 10.74 6.31 -5.77
C PRO A 41 11.06 5.23 -4.74
N THR A 42 10.06 4.89 -3.93
CA THR A 42 10.07 3.72 -3.04
C THR A 42 9.38 2.56 -3.74
N ILE A 43 10.01 1.38 -3.75
CA ILE A 43 9.51 0.18 -4.44
C ILE A 43 9.56 -0.99 -3.45
N GLY A 44 8.51 -1.83 -3.45
CA GLY A 44 8.45 -2.99 -2.56
C GLY A 44 7.54 -4.10 -3.08
N ILE A 45 7.76 -5.31 -2.58
CA ILE A 45 6.94 -6.49 -2.90
C ILE A 45 6.43 -7.08 -1.58
N TYR A 46 7.31 -7.52 -0.70
CA TYR A 46 6.93 -8.09 0.59
C TYR A 46 6.80 -7.00 1.67
N ARG A 47 6.45 -7.42 2.89
CA ARG A 47 6.66 -6.61 4.10
C ARG A 47 8.18 -6.47 4.31
N GLU A 48 8.58 -5.39 4.95
CA GLU A 48 9.93 -5.30 5.51
C GLU A 48 10.16 -6.40 6.55
#